data_AF-A0A5M3MT55-F1
#
_entry.id   AF-A0A5M3MT55-F1
#
_cell.length_a   1.000
_cell.length_b   1.000
_cell.length_c   1.000
_cell.angle_alpha   90.00
_cell.angle_beta   90.00
_cell.angle_gamma   90.00
#
_symmetry.space_group_name_H-M   'P 1'
#
loop_
_entity.id
_entity.type
_entity.pdbx_description
1 polymer ?
#
loop_
_entity_poly.entity_id
_entity_poly.type
_entity_poly.pdbx_seq_one_letter_code
_entity_poly.pdbx_strand_id
1 'polypeptide(L)'
;MAGYFCARFNQPFAYYGVGNNGTLSEGAASGNGSQLAGYVKFADNTTQVDVRVGVSFISVDQACKNVDNEIPDGTSLEETARATRAAWAEKLDRIQIEGATDVQKTTFYTAFFHTLQYPYEQDEGGKYYSGYDDAVHDGPSYTGYSNWDVYRAQWGWLIMFAPERVPGMVQSMIQDYQEGGWLPMWKNIIETNIMVATHADSMIAEAVLKNVTGFDVDTAWEAVYKDATVPPIDDATCVGWLR
;
A
#
# COMPACT_ATOMS: atom_id res chain seq x y z
N MET A 1 6.35 -13.99 5.90
CA MET A 1 5.28 -13.10 5.41
C MET A 1 4.00 -13.85 5.06
N ALA A 2 2.89 -13.46 5.66
CA ALA A 2 1.54 -13.95 5.35
C ALA A 2 0.60 -12.76 5.15
N GLY A 3 -0.44 -12.93 4.35
CA GLY A 3 -1.57 -12.00 4.28
C GLY A 3 -2.78 -12.61 4.97
N TYR A 4 -3.49 -11.81 5.75
CA TYR A 4 -4.69 -12.20 6.49
C TYR A 4 -5.90 -11.48 5.91
N PHE A 5 -7.07 -12.12 5.97
CA PHE A 5 -8.33 -11.48 5.59
C PHE A 5 -9.45 -11.86 6.56
N CYS A 6 -10.45 -11.00 6.64
CA CYS A 6 -11.68 -11.21 7.39
C CYS A 6 -12.87 -10.88 6.50
N ALA A 7 -13.77 -11.85 6.29
CA ALA A 7 -14.98 -11.68 5.49
C ALA A 7 -16.22 -11.78 6.39
N ARG A 8 -17.07 -10.75 6.40
CA ARG A 8 -18.31 -10.68 7.20
C ARG A 8 -19.52 -10.56 6.28
N PHE A 9 -20.50 -11.43 6.52
CA PHE A 9 -21.71 -11.55 5.71
C PHE A 9 -22.92 -11.03 6.48
N ASN A 10 -23.85 -10.36 5.80
CA ASN A 10 -25.08 -9.84 6.43
C ASN A 10 -26.22 -10.87 6.52
N GLN A 11 -26.04 -12.06 5.93
CA GLN A 11 -27.01 -13.15 5.96
C GLN A 11 -26.48 -14.33 6.77
N PRO A 12 -27.33 -15.03 7.55
CA PRO A 12 -26.93 -16.25 8.24
C PRO A 12 -26.59 -17.35 7.24
N PHE A 13 -25.57 -18.16 7.57
CA PHE A 13 -25.23 -19.33 6.78
C PHE A 13 -26.23 -20.45 7.05
N ALA A 14 -26.89 -20.94 6.00
CA ALA A 14 -27.66 -22.17 6.05
C ALA A 14 -26.73 -23.39 6.11
N TYR A 15 -25.54 -23.25 5.51
CA TYR A 15 -24.55 -24.30 5.44
C TYR A 15 -23.15 -23.71 5.27
N TYR A 16 -22.12 -24.41 5.73
CA TYR A 16 -20.73 -24.02 5.49
C TYR A 16 -19.82 -25.26 5.45
N GLY A 17 -18.61 -25.06 4.93
CA GLY A 17 -17.57 -26.08 4.99
C GLY A 17 -16.24 -25.59 4.43
N VAL A 18 -15.29 -26.50 4.41
CA VAL A 18 -13.94 -26.26 3.90
C VAL A 18 -13.69 -27.13 2.68
N GLY A 19 -13.14 -26.54 1.63
CA GLY A 19 -12.53 -27.25 0.51
C GLY A 19 -11.01 -27.30 0.68
N ASN A 20 -10.40 -28.46 0.46
CA ASN A 20 -8.94 -28.61 0.48
C ASN A 20 -8.51 -29.62 -0.58
N ASN A 21 -7.71 -29.15 -1.54
CA ASN A 21 -7.16 -29.97 -2.64
C ASN A 21 -8.23 -30.84 -3.35
N GLY A 22 -9.38 -30.22 -3.66
CA GLY A 22 -10.51 -30.88 -4.34
C GLY A 22 -11.43 -31.71 -3.43
N THR A 23 -11.13 -31.85 -2.13
CA THR A 23 -12.00 -32.53 -1.16
C THR A 23 -12.86 -31.53 -0.40
N LEU A 24 -14.17 -31.76 -0.32
CA LEU A 24 -15.09 -30.94 0.47
C LEU A 24 -15.34 -31.60 1.84
N SER A 25 -15.04 -30.86 2.90
CA SER A 25 -15.36 -31.18 4.28
C SER A 25 -16.55 -30.35 4.74
N GLU A 26 -17.71 -30.96 4.54
CA GLU A 26 -19.03 -30.54 4.99
C GLU A 26 -19.09 -30.26 6.50
N GLY A 27 -19.53 -29.06 6.91
CA GLY A 27 -19.63 -28.64 8.32
C GLY A 27 -18.30 -28.28 9.01
N ALA A 28 -17.17 -28.39 8.31
CA ALA A 28 -15.87 -27.99 8.86
C ALA A 28 -15.77 -26.47 9.00
N ALA A 29 -15.37 -25.98 10.18
CA ALA A 29 -15.22 -24.54 10.46
C ALA A 29 -13.77 -24.03 10.29
N SER A 30 -12.81 -24.94 10.12
CA SER A 30 -11.39 -24.61 9.97
C SER A 30 -10.68 -25.66 9.13
N GLY A 31 -9.64 -25.27 8.42
CA GLY A 31 -8.74 -26.19 7.73
C GLY A 31 -7.36 -25.56 7.53
N ASN A 32 -6.40 -26.38 7.11
CA ASN A 32 -5.04 -25.97 6.78
C ASN A 32 -4.53 -26.79 5.59
N GLY A 33 -3.50 -26.29 4.91
CA GLY A 33 -2.90 -26.94 3.74
C GLY A 33 -2.95 -26.07 2.48
N SER A 34 -2.45 -26.62 1.39
CA SER A 34 -2.44 -25.94 0.09
C SER A 34 -3.83 -25.98 -0.56
N GLN A 35 -4.15 -24.97 -1.37
CA GLN A 35 -5.44 -24.87 -2.07
C GLN A 35 -6.65 -24.98 -1.11
N LEU A 36 -6.55 -24.29 0.02
CA LEU A 36 -7.61 -24.20 1.03
C LEU A 36 -8.67 -23.18 0.58
N ALA A 37 -9.94 -23.53 0.74
CA ALA A 37 -11.08 -22.64 0.52
C ALA A 37 -12.12 -22.80 1.63
N GLY A 38 -12.76 -21.71 2.03
CA GLY A 38 -14.01 -21.75 2.78
C GLY A 38 -15.18 -21.56 1.81
N TYR A 39 -16.30 -22.25 2.05
CA TYR A 39 -17.55 -21.98 1.34
C TYR A 39 -18.71 -21.89 2.32
N VAL A 40 -19.70 -21.10 1.92
CA VAL A 40 -20.95 -20.91 2.65
C VAL A 40 -22.11 -21.02 1.67
N LYS A 41 -23.26 -21.49 2.16
CA LYS A 41 -24.54 -21.44 1.46
C LYS A 41 -25.52 -20.67 2.33
N PHE A 42 -26.40 -19.92 1.67
CA PHE A 42 -27.47 -19.17 2.29
C PHE A 42 -28.80 -19.91 2.09
N ALA A 43 -29.86 -19.46 2.74
CA ALA A 43 -31.19 -20.03 2.55
C ALA A 43 -31.65 -19.84 1.09
N ASP A 44 -32.42 -20.79 0.55
CA ASP A 44 -32.83 -20.81 -0.88
C ASP A 44 -33.58 -19.55 -1.33
N ASN A 45 -34.23 -18.84 -0.41
CA ASN A 45 -34.93 -17.57 -0.66
C ASN A 45 -34.05 -16.32 -0.53
N THR A 46 -32.76 -16.47 -0.26
CA THR A 46 -31.81 -15.35 -0.14
C THR A 46 -31.47 -14.83 -1.53
N THR A 47 -31.94 -13.64 -1.87
CA THR A 47 -31.70 -13.01 -3.19
C THR A 47 -30.55 -12.01 -3.21
N GLN A 48 -30.10 -11.56 -2.03
CA GLN A 48 -29.01 -10.61 -1.88
C GLN A 48 -28.18 -10.96 -0.63
N VAL A 49 -26.86 -10.89 -0.78
CA VAL A 49 -25.89 -11.05 0.30
C VAL A 49 -24.85 -9.95 0.15
N ASP A 50 -24.64 -9.18 1.21
CA ASP A 50 -23.55 -8.22 1.29
C ASP A 50 -22.37 -8.87 2.00
N VAL A 51 -21.18 -8.72 1.42
CA VAL A 51 -19.92 -9.23 1.97
C VAL A 51 -18.98 -8.06 2.19
N ARG A 52 -18.50 -7.92 3.43
CA ARG A 52 -17.45 -6.99 3.82
C ARG A 52 -16.15 -7.75 3.92
N VAL A 53 -15.08 -7.24 3.32
CA VAL A 53 -13.77 -7.90 3.35
C VAL A 53 -12.72 -6.89 3.80
N GLY A 54 -12.02 -7.21 4.87
CA GLY A 54 -10.81 -6.50 5.30
C GLY A 54 -9.61 -7.41 5.13
N VAL A 55 -8.45 -6.80 4.93
CA VAL A 55 -7.17 -7.49 4.82
C VAL A 55 -6.17 -6.89 5.80
N SER A 56 -5.13 -7.64 6.15
CA SER A 56 -4.07 -7.21 7.07
C SER A 56 -2.79 -7.99 6.80
N PHE A 57 -1.64 -7.36 7.04
CA PHE A 57 -0.35 -8.06 7.13
C PHE A 57 0.02 -8.41 8.58
N ILE A 58 -0.72 -7.90 9.57
CA ILE A 58 -0.46 -8.11 11.00
C ILE A 58 -1.13 -9.38 11.51
N SER A 59 -2.45 -9.51 11.35
CA SER A 59 -3.20 -10.68 11.86
C SER A 59 -4.64 -10.75 11.34
N VAL A 60 -5.32 -11.89 11.55
CA VAL A 60 -6.77 -12.01 11.29
C VAL A 60 -7.58 -11.04 12.16
N ASP A 61 -7.22 -10.89 13.43
CA ASP A 61 -7.89 -9.95 14.35
C ASP A 61 -7.77 -8.51 13.84
N GLN A 62 -6.59 -8.12 13.34
CA GLN A 62 -6.40 -6.81 12.72
C GLN A 62 -7.21 -6.67 11.44
N ALA A 63 -7.26 -7.69 10.57
CA ALA A 63 -8.10 -7.65 9.37
C ALA A 63 -9.59 -7.45 9.70
N CYS A 64 -10.09 -8.07 10.77
CA CYS A 64 -11.46 -7.84 11.23
C CYS A 64 -11.65 -6.44 11.85
N LYS A 65 -10.66 -5.91 12.57
CA LYS A 65 -10.70 -4.52 13.05
C LYS A 65 -10.73 -3.51 11.91
N ASN A 66 -10.02 -3.77 10.81
CA ASN A 66 -10.07 -2.91 9.63
C ASN A 66 -11.50 -2.88 9.04
N VAL A 67 -12.20 -4.03 9.00
CA VAL A 67 -13.64 -4.08 8.65
C VAL A 67 -14.47 -3.20 9.59
N ASP A 68 -14.27 -3.35 10.91
CA ASP A 68 -15.03 -2.58 11.90
C ASP A 68 -14.79 -1.07 11.80
N ASN A 69 -13.58 -0.65 11.45
CA ASN A 69 -13.20 0.75 11.36
C ASN A 69 -13.63 1.40 10.02
N GLU A 70 -13.46 0.69 8.91
CA GLU A 70 -13.62 1.28 7.56
C GLU A 70 -15.02 1.04 6.97
N ILE A 71 -15.63 -0.11 7.24
CA ILE A 71 -16.92 -0.52 6.67
C ILE A 71 -17.77 -1.26 7.73
N PRO A 72 -18.14 -0.60 8.85
CA PRO A 72 -18.86 -1.24 9.94
C PRO A 72 -20.20 -1.87 9.50
N ASP A 73 -20.74 -2.70 10.39
CA ASP A 73 -22.04 -3.33 10.17
C ASP A 73 -23.12 -2.26 9.95
N GLY A 74 -23.91 -2.44 8.90
CA GLY A 74 -24.96 -1.50 8.49
C GLY A 74 -24.56 -0.55 7.37
N THR A 75 -23.26 -0.34 7.09
CA THR A 75 -22.82 0.44 5.93
C THR A 75 -23.16 -0.28 4.63
N SER A 76 -23.91 0.37 3.74
CA SER A 76 -24.32 -0.22 2.45
C SER A 76 -23.22 -0.10 1.39
N LEU A 77 -23.28 -0.94 0.35
CA LEU A 77 -22.36 -0.86 -0.78
C LEU A 77 -22.43 0.52 -1.47
N GLU A 78 -23.61 1.10 -1.56
CA GLU A 78 -23.87 2.41 -2.15
C GLU A 78 -23.26 3.54 -1.33
N GLU A 79 -23.30 3.43 0.00
CA GLU A 79 -22.65 4.38 0.91
C GLU A 79 -21.13 4.32 0.74
N THR A 80 -20.55 3.12 0.76
CA THR A 80 -19.12 2.91 0.47
C THR A 80 -18.74 3.48 -0.90
N ALA A 81 -19.49 3.14 -1.95
CA ALA A 81 -19.20 3.62 -3.30
C ALA A 81 -19.36 5.15 -3.44
N ARG A 82 -20.27 5.78 -2.68
CA ARG A 82 -20.42 7.24 -2.66
C ARG A 82 -19.24 7.90 -1.95
N ALA A 83 -18.83 7.37 -0.80
CA ALA A 83 -17.66 7.87 -0.06
C ALA A 83 -16.38 7.77 -0.92
N THR A 84 -16.15 6.63 -1.58
CA THR A 84 -15.01 6.45 -2.48
C THR A 84 -15.04 7.42 -3.66
N ARG A 85 -16.20 7.65 -4.29
CA ARG A 85 -16.32 8.62 -5.39
C ARG A 85 -16.05 10.05 -4.92
N ALA A 86 -16.51 10.42 -3.73
CA ALA A 86 -16.27 11.74 -3.15
C ALA A 86 -14.77 11.97 -2.88
N ALA A 87 -14.07 10.97 -2.32
CA ALA A 87 -12.63 11.04 -2.09
C ALA A 87 -11.84 11.17 -3.41
N TRP A 88 -12.23 10.44 -4.46
CA TRP A 88 -11.61 10.59 -5.78
C TRP A 88 -11.89 11.94 -6.42
N ALA A 89 -13.14 12.43 -6.33
CA ALA A 89 -13.51 13.75 -6.84
C ALA A 89 -12.66 14.85 -6.17
N GLU A 90 -12.48 14.82 -4.85
CA GLU A 90 -11.63 15.78 -4.13
C GLU A 90 -10.21 15.88 -4.70
N LYS A 91 -9.60 14.75 -5.09
CA LYS A 91 -8.24 14.75 -5.67
C LYS A 91 -8.24 15.18 -7.14
N LEU A 92 -9.15 14.63 -7.95
CA LEU A 92 -9.19 14.88 -9.38
C LEU A 92 -9.64 16.31 -9.69
N ASP A 93 -10.48 16.91 -8.84
CA ASP A 93 -10.97 18.29 -9.00
C ASP A 93 -9.92 19.36 -8.69
N ARG A 94 -8.72 18.98 -8.20
CA ARG A 94 -7.59 19.89 -8.00
C ARG A 94 -7.12 20.56 -9.30
N ILE A 95 -7.46 19.99 -10.45
CA ILE A 95 -7.20 20.55 -11.78
C ILE A 95 -8.52 20.58 -12.56
N GLN A 96 -8.88 21.75 -13.09
CA GLN A 96 -10.04 21.92 -13.96
C GLN A 96 -9.59 22.29 -15.38
N ILE A 97 -10.01 21.51 -16.37
CA ILE A 97 -9.61 21.70 -17.77
C ILE A 97 -10.78 22.26 -18.59
N GLU A 98 -10.62 23.50 -19.05
CA GLU A 98 -11.54 24.16 -19.97
C GLU A 98 -11.13 23.94 -21.43
N GLY A 99 -12.10 23.94 -22.35
CA GLY A 99 -11.86 23.84 -23.79
C GLY A 99 -11.42 22.46 -24.32
N ALA A 100 -11.20 21.47 -23.44
CA ALA A 100 -10.87 20.10 -23.82
C ALA A 100 -12.10 19.29 -24.26
N THR A 101 -11.92 18.40 -25.24
CA THR A 101 -12.93 17.40 -25.64
C THR A 101 -13.11 16.34 -24.56
N ASP A 102 -14.22 15.60 -24.60
CA ASP A 102 -14.47 14.50 -23.64
C ASP A 102 -13.39 13.42 -23.68
N VAL A 103 -12.82 13.15 -24.86
CA VAL A 103 -11.69 12.21 -25.03
C VAL A 103 -10.45 12.75 -24.33
N GLN A 104 -10.12 14.02 -24.51
CA GLN A 104 -8.95 14.64 -23.84
C GLN A 104 -9.12 14.67 -22.32
N LYS A 105 -10.32 14.99 -21.83
CA LYS A 105 -10.65 14.96 -20.39
C LYS A 105 -10.52 13.54 -19.84
N THR A 106 -11.05 12.54 -20.53
CA THR A 106 -10.95 11.14 -20.12
C THR A 106 -9.49 10.70 -20.03
N THR A 107 -8.69 10.98 -21.06
CA THR A 107 -7.25 10.67 -21.06
C THR A 107 -6.53 11.33 -19.89
N PHE A 108 -6.78 12.61 -19.65
CA PHE A 108 -6.13 13.35 -18.58
C PHE A 108 -6.51 12.83 -17.19
N TYR A 109 -7.81 12.74 -16.86
CA TYR A 109 -8.23 12.33 -15.52
C TYR A 109 -7.94 10.87 -15.24
N THR A 110 -7.91 10.00 -16.26
CA THR A 110 -7.44 8.62 -16.11
C THR A 110 -5.94 8.59 -15.78
N ALA A 111 -5.13 9.42 -16.45
CA ALA A 111 -3.71 9.53 -16.13
C ALA A 111 -3.49 10.10 -14.71
N PHE A 112 -4.23 11.15 -14.31
CA PHE A 112 -4.17 11.70 -12.96
C PHE A 112 -4.55 10.64 -11.92
N PHE A 113 -5.63 9.89 -12.13
CA PHE A 113 -6.00 8.77 -11.26
C PHE A 113 -4.85 7.75 -11.08
N HIS A 114 -4.16 7.38 -12.17
CA HIS A 114 -3.02 6.44 -12.09
C HIS A 114 -1.82 7.01 -11.33
N THR A 115 -1.55 8.33 -11.40
CA THR A 115 -0.43 8.95 -10.66
C THR A 115 -0.63 8.97 -9.14
N LEU A 116 -1.84 8.71 -8.65
CA LEU A 116 -2.17 8.76 -7.23
C LEU A 116 -2.25 7.38 -6.56
N GLN A 117 -2.12 6.29 -7.32
CA GLN A 117 -2.27 4.92 -6.78
C GLN A 117 -1.06 4.48 -5.93
N TYR A 118 0.15 4.87 -6.31
CA TYR A 118 1.40 4.38 -5.72
C TYR A 118 2.30 5.52 -5.22
N PRO A 119 3.14 5.26 -4.19
CA PRO A 119 3.05 4.10 -3.30
C PRO A 119 1.74 4.13 -2.50
N TYR A 120 1.29 2.99 -2.00
CA TYR A 120 0.05 2.87 -1.21
C TYR A 120 0.36 2.67 0.27
N GLU A 121 -0.57 3.08 1.13
CA GLU A 121 -0.46 2.96 2.58
C GLU A 121 -0.53 1.49 2.99
N GLN A 122 0.37 1.09 3.89
CA GLN A 122 0.48 -0.24 4.46
C GLN A 122 0.18 -0.25 5.96
N ASP A 123 0.23 0.91 6.64
CA ASP A 123 -0.10 0.95 8.07
C ASP A 123 -1.59 0.76 8.35
N GLU A 124 -1.87 0.09 9.46
CA GLU A 124 -3.17 -0.38 9.89
C GLU A 124 -3.47 0.23 11.27
N GLY A 125 -3.82 1.52 11.28
CA GLY A 125 -4.05 2.28 12.50
C GLY A 125 -2.75 2.71 13.18
N GLY A 126 -1.74 3.13 12.40
CA GLY A 126 -0.44 3.58 12.91
C GLY A 126 0.50 2.45 13.32
N LYS A 127 0.21 1.22 12.91
CA LYS A 127 1.07 0.05 13.06
C LYS A 127 1.23 -0.67 11.74
N TYR A 128 2.37 -1.29 11.47
CA TYR A 128 2.58 -2.06 10.25
C TYR A 128 3.45 -3.27 10.53
N TYR A 129 3.23 -4.33 9.76
CA TYR A 129 4.19 -5.44 9.68
C TYR A 129 5.32 -5.05 8.73
N SER A 130 6.57 -5.21 9.15
CA SER A 130 7.75 -5.06 8.30
C SER A 130 8.20 -6.41 7.75
N GLY A 131 8.37 -6.48 6.43
CA GLY A 131 8.98 -7.63 5.78
C GLY A 131 10.49 -7.72 5.99
N TYR A 132 11.16 -6.64 6.42
CA TYR A 132 12.61 -6.60 6.57
C TYR A 132 13.10 -7.37 7.79
N ASP A 133 12.38 -7.30 8.91
CA ASP A 133 12.73 -7.94 10.18
C ASP A 133 11.67 -8.91 10.74
N ASP A 134 10.58 -9.13 10.00
CA ASP A 134 9.45 -10.00 10.36
C ASP A 134 8.75 -9.57 11.67
N ALA A 135 8.75 -8.26 11.97
CA ALA A 135 8.16 -7.69 13.18
C ALA A 135 7.07 -6.64 12.89
N VAL A 136 6.28 -6.31 13.92
CA VAL A 136 5.28 -5.25 13.87
C VAL A 136 5.84 -3.99 14.52
N HIS A 137 5.78 -2.88 13.79
CA HIS A 137 6.30 -1.57 14.18
C HIS A 137 5.19 -0.54 14.29
N ASP A 138 5.54 0.62 14.86
CA ASP A 138 4.69 1.79 14.99
C ASP A 138 5.08 2.87 13.97
N GLY A 139 4.08 3.54 13.39
CA GLY A 139 4.27 4.67 12.48
C GLY A 139 3.54 4.50 11.14
N PRO A 140 3.61 5.52 10.28
CA PRO A 140 3.09 5.43 8.91
C PRO A 140 3.98 4.49 8.10
N SER A 141 3.39 3.68 7.23
CA SER A 141 4.15 2.80 6.34
C SER A 141 3.54 2.77 4.96
N TYR A 142 4.38 2.72 3.94
CA TYR A 142 4.02 2.73 2.54
C TYR A 142 4.78 1.61 1.81
N THR A 143 4.20 1.15 0.70
CA THR A 143 4.78 0.08 -0.11
C THR A 143 4.36 0.19 -1.56
N GLY A 144 4.93 -0.65 -2.43
CA GLY A 144 4.80 -0.50 -3.88
C GLY A 144 5.63 0.68 -4.40
N TYR A 145 6.81 0.90 -3.82
CA TYR A 145 7.77 1.88 -4.33
C TYR A 145 8.38 1.36 -5.62
N SER A 146 8.40 2.20 -6.66
CA SER A 146 9.18 2.01 -7.88
C SER A 146 10.10 3.19 -8.07
N ASN A 147 11.02 3.40 -7.13
CA ASN A 147 11.79 4.65 -7.01
C ASN A 147 12.65 4.92 -8.23
N TRP A 148 13.08 3.88 -8.95
CA TRP A 148 13.73 4.04 -10.24
C TRP A 148 12.85 4.72 -11.29
N ASP A 149 11.53 4.54 -11.28
CA ASP A 149 10.60 5.22 -12.20
C ASP A 149 10.15 6.57 -11.68
N VAL A 150 9.64 6.58 -10.45
CA VAL A 150 8.73 7.63 -9.96
C VAL A 150 9.46 8.93 -9.59
N TYR A 151 10.76 8.87 -9.28
CA TYR A 151 11.56 10.05 -8.94
C TYR A 151 11.57 11.11 -10.06
N ARG A 152 11.35 10.72 -11.32
CA ARG A 152 11.46 11.61 -12.49
C ARG A 152 10.32 12.61 -12.63
N ALA A 153 9.11 12.23 -12.24
CA ALA A 153 7.91 13.03 -12.51
C ALA A 153 6.80 12.82 -11.48
N GLN A 154 6.49 11.57 -11.13
CA GLN A 154 5.40 11.28 -10.20
C GLN A 154 5.70 11.81 -8.80
N TRP A 155 6.95 11.77 -8.34
CA TRP A 155 7.31 12.32 -7.02
C TRP A 155 7.03 13.83 -6.93
N GLY A 156 7.50 14.60 -7.91
CA GLY A 156 7.19 16.02 -8.02
C GLY A 156 5.67 16.27 -8.15
N TRP A 157 4.95 15.41 -8.87
CA TRP A 157 3.50 15.45 -8.98
C TRP A 157 2.80 15.24 -7.62
N LEU A 158 3.22 14.25 -6.83
CA LEU A 158 2.68 13.99 -5.49
C LEU A 158 2.95 15.16 -4.55
N ILE A 159 4.12 15.80 -4.62
CA ILE A 159 4.41 17.00 -3.82
C ILE A 159 3.46 18.16 -4.16
N MET A 160 3.01 18.29 -5.41
CA MET A 160 2.07 19.35 -5.81
C MET A 160 0.61 18.99 -5.52
N PHE A 161 0.21 17.75 -5.80
CA PHE A 161 -1.20 17.35 -5.89
C PHE A 161 -1.63 16.33 -4.86
N ALA A 162 -0.73 15.82 -4.02
CA ALA A 162 -1.04 15.03 -2.83
C ALA A 162 0.00 15.26 -1.70
N PRO A 163 0.37 16.53 -1.39
CA PRO A 163 1.44 16.84 -0.42
C PRO A 163 1.20 16.22 0.95
N GLU A 164 -0.06 16.01 1.33
CA GLU A 164 -0.44 15.39 2.60
C GLU A 164 0.12 13.97 2.80
N ARG A 165 0.45 13.25 1.71
CA ARG A 165 0.98 11.88 1.78
C ARG A 165 2.51 11.84 1.84
N VAL A 166 3.17 12.89 1.37
CA VAL A 166 4.63 12.92 1.16
C VAL A 166 5.40 12.72 2.47
N PRO A 167 5.05 13.37 3.61
CA PRO A 167 5.75 13.12 4.87
C PRO A 167 5.75 11.66 5.30
N GLY A 168 4.58 10.99 5.21
CA GLY A 168 4.44 9.57 5.55
C GLY A 168 5.23 8.67 4.60
N MET A 169 5.25 8.99 3.31
CA MET A 169 6.06 8.26 2.32
C MET A 169 7.56 8.41 2.58
N VAL A 170 8.05 9.58 2.99
CA VAL A 170 9.45 9.77 3.35
C VAL A 170 9.77 9.04 4.66
N GLN A 171 8.91 9.18 5.67
CA GLN A 171 9.08 8.49 6.95
C GLN A 171 9.10 6.97 6.79
N SER A 172 8.28 6.40 5.90
CA SER A 172 8.30 4.98 5.61
C SER A 172 9.62 4.53 4.97
N MET A 173 10.21 5.31 4.06
CA MET A 173 11.54 4.97 3.50
C MET A 173 12.63 5.00 4.58
N ILE A 174 12.53 5.91 5.54
CA ILE A 174 13.46 6.00 6.69
C ILE A 174 13.31 4.79 7.62
N GLN A 175 12.08 4.35 7.88
CA GLN A 175 11.83 3.12 8.65
C GLN A 175 12.39 1.89 7.92
N ASP A 176 12.21 1.79 6.60
CA ASP A 176 12.79 0.73 5.79
C ASP A 176 14.32 0.70 5.91
N TYR A 177 14.96 1.87 5.99
CA TYR A 177 16.39 1.98 6.28
C TYR A 177 16.75 1.49 7.68
N GLN A 178 15.96 1.81 8.70
CA GLN A 178 16.22 1.39 10.08
C GLN A 178 16.07 -0.14 10.25
N GLU A 179 15.10 -0.73 9.55
CA GLU A 179 14.73 -2.14 9.66
C GLU A 179 15.53 -3.04 8.71
N GLY A 180 15.76 -2.58 7.48
CA GLY A 180 16.42 -3.32 6.40
C GLY A 180 17.86 -2.85 6.11
N GLY A 181 18.29 -1.74 6.70
CA GLY A 181 19.63 -1.18 6.57
C GLY A 181 19.85 -0.30 5.34
N TRP A 182 18.89 -0.17 4.42
CA TRP A 182 19.03 0.60 3.17
C TRP A 182 17.71 1.28 2.83
N LEU A 183 17.77 2.43 2.13
CA LEU A 183 16.55 3.00 1.57
C LEU A 183 15.98 2.08 0.48
N PRO A 184 14.65 2.05 0.30
CA PRO A 184 14.03 1.18 -0.69
C PRO A 184 14.27 1.70 -2.12
N MET A 185 14.53 0.79 -3.05
CA MET A 185 14.53 1.04 -4.49
C MET A 185 13.23 0.56 -5.12
N TRP A 186 12.86 -0.69 -4.84
CA TRP A 186 11.74 -1.36 -5.46
C TRP A 186 11.03 -2.26 -4.44
N LYS A 187 10.51 -1.62 -3.38
CA LYS A 187 9.85 -2.29 -2.27
C LYS A 187 8.43 -2.72 -2.62
N ASN A 188 8.17 -4.01 -2.47
CA ASN A 188 6.84 -4.60 -2.43
C ASN A 188 6.71 -5.51 -1.20
N ILE A 189 6.26 -4.91 -0.09
CA ILE A 189 6.36 -5.36 1.31
C ILE A 189 7.80 -5.50 1.83
N ILE A 190 8.70 -6.03 1.01
CA ILE A 190 10.14 -6.08 1.21
C ILE A 190 10.85 -5.60 -0.06
N GLU A 191 12.10 -5.17 0.06
CA GLU A 191 12.95 -4.83 -1.08
C GLU A 191 13.12 -6.03 -2.04
N THR A 192 13.09 -5.74 -3.35
CA THR A 192 13.25 -6.75 -4.41
C THR A 192 14.57 -6.63 -5.17
N ASN A 193 15.33 -5.55 -4.95
CA ASN A 193 16.59 -5.22 -5.65
C ASN A 193 16.40 -5.11 -7.18
N ILE A 194 15.23 -4.67 -7.62
CA ILE A 194 14.92 -4.44 -9.04
C ILE A 194 15.35 -3.02 -9.43
N MET A 195 15.91 -2.89 -10.64
CA MET A 195 16.51 -1.66 -11.21
C MET A 195 17.86 -1.28 -10.56
N VAL A 196 18.29 -0.01 -10.68
CA VAL A 196 19.67 0.42 -10.40
C VAL A 196 19.73 1.76 -9.65
N ALA A 197 20.93 2.10 -9.15
CA ALA A 197 21.28 3.37 -8.48
C ALA A 197 20.60 3.58 -7.12
N THR A 198 20.50 4.83 -6.65
CA THR A 198 19.90 5.22 -5.35
C THR A 198 18.95 6.41 -5.56
N HIS A 199 17.70 6.12 -5.92
CA HIS A 199 16.73 7.16 -6.31
C HIS A 199 15.92 7.72 -5.15
N ALA A 200 15.87 7.01 -4.01
CA ALA A 200 15.31 7.51 -2.77
C ALA A 200 16.02 8.79 -2.30
N ASP A 201 17.35 8.86 -2.48
CA ASP A 201 18.17 10.05 -2.21
C ASP A 201 17.63 11.31 -2.91
N SER A 202 17.34 11.18 -4.21
CA SER A 202 16.80 12.28 -5.01
C SER A 202 15.44 12.73 -4.50
N MET A 203 14.59 11.77 -4.13
CA MET A 203 13.23 12.03 -3.66
C MET A 203 13.24 12.73 -2.29
N ILE A 204 14.05 12.25 -1.35
CA ILE A 204 14.21 12.84 -0.01
C ILE A 204 14.80 14.24 -0.12
N ALA A 205 15.85 14.43 -0.93
CA ALA A 205 16.44 15.75 -1.15
C ALA A 205 15.43 16.75 -1.73
N GLU A 206 14.62 16.33 -2.70
CA GLU A 206 13.56 17.18 -3.27
C GLU A 206 12.50 17.57 -2.23
N ALA A 207 12.10 16.64 -1.37
CA ALA A 207 11.15 16.91 -0.28
C ALA A 207 11.70 17.95 0.71
N VAL A 208 12.97 17.81 1.12
CA VAL A 208 13.63 18.79 2.00
C VAL A 208 13.73 20.16 1.34
N LEU A 209 14.17 20.23 0.07
CA LEU A 209 14.29 21.50 -0.67
C LEU A 209 12.94 22.21 -0.87
N LYS A 210 11.84 21.45 -0.89
CA LYS A 210 10.47 21.98 -0.99
C LYS A 210 9.79 22.18 0.37
N ASN A 211 10.55 22.14 1.47
CA ASN A 211 10.08 22.36 2.84
C ASN A 211 8.99 21.37 3.29
N VAL A 212 9.02 20.12 2.79
CA VAL A 212 8.20 19.05 3.36
C VAL A 212 8.75 18.72 4.74
N THR A 213 7.87 18.68 5.74
CA THR A 213 8.19 18.38 7.14
C THR A 213 7.36 17.21 7.65
N GLY A 214 7.69 16.66 8.83
CA GLY A 214 6.93 15.56 9.44
C GLY A 214 7.58 14.18 9.28
N PHE A 215 8.88 14.16 9.01
CA PHE A 215 9.71 12.97 9.01
C PHE A 215 11.05 13.27 9.73
N ASP A 216 11.76 12.22 10.16
CA ASP A 216 13.06 12.32 10.83
C ASP A 216 14.17 12.71 9.84
N VAL A 217 14.44 14.01 9.75
CA VAL A 217 15.44 14.57 8.81
C VAL A 217 16.87 14.11 9.14
N ASP A 218 17.20 13.89 10.41
CA ASP A 218 18.54 13.49 10.81
C ASP A 218 18.82 12.05 10.36
N THR A 219 17.89 11.13 10.65
CA THR A 219 17.98 9.75 10.14
C THR A 219 17.89 9.71 8.60
N ALA A 220 17.09 10.59 7.98
CA ALA A 220 17.04 10.68 6.52
C ALA A 220 18.40 11.02 5.92
N TRP A 221 19.14 11.96 6.53
CA TRP A 221 20.49 12.29 6.09
C TRP A 221 21.47 11.13 6.27
N GLU A 222 21.41 10.42 7.40
CA GLU A 222 22.24 9.23 7.63
C GLU A 222 21.99 8.15 6.56
N ALA A 223 20.73 7.92 6.21
CA ALA A 223 20.33 6.95 5.20
C ALA A 223 20.83 7.34 3.80
N VAL A 224 20.56 8.57 3.36
CA VAL A 224 21.02 9.09 2.06
C VAL A 224 22.55 9.10 1.96
N TYR A 225 23.23 9.48 3.04
CA TYR A 225 24.70 9.46 3.07
C TYR A 225 25.24 8.05 2.90
N LYS A 226 24.61 7.04 3.54
CA LYS A 226 25.01 5.65 3.38
C LYS A 226 24.79 5.16 1.94
N ASP A 227 23.61 5.37 1.37
CA ASP A 227 23.27 5.00 -0.01
C ASP A 227 24.31 5.55 -1.01
N ALA A 228 24.77 6.79 -0.81
CA ALA A 228 25.74 7.43 -1.68
C ALA A 228 27.21 7.01 -1.47
N THR A 229 27.58 6.45 -0.30
CA THR A 229 28.99 6.26 0.08
C THR A 229 29.38 4.84 0.41
N VAL A 230 28.41 3.94 0.64
CA VAL A 230 28.67 2.54 0.96
C VAL A 230 28.22 1.69 -0.22
N PRO A 231 29.13 0.95 -0.87
CA PRO A 231 28.73 0.04 -1.94
C PRO A 231 27.92 -1.14 -1.37
N PRO A 232 26.97 -1.69 -2.15
CA PRO A 232 26.31 -2.95 -1.79
C PRO A 232 27.31 -4.09 -1.59
N ILE A 233 26.90 -5.11 -0.82
CA ILE A 233 27.68 -6.34 -0.67
C ILE A 233 27.88 -6.96 -2.06
N ASP A 234 29.11 -7.38 -2.36
CA ASP A 234 29.56 -7.93 -3.64
C ASP A 234 29.60 -6.94 -4.82
N ASP A 235 29.40 -5.64 -4.59
CA ASP A 235 29.79 -4.59 -5.53
C ASP A 235 31.31 -4.31 -5.39
N ALA A 236 32.10 -5.19 -5.98
CA ALA A 236 33.57 -5.12 -5.99
C ALA A 236 34.12 -4.02 -6.93
N THR A 237 33.24 -3.24 -7.57
CA THR A 237 33.60 -2.28 -8.59
C THR A 237 33.82 -0.89 -8.03
N CYS A 238 34.95 -0.67 -7.35
CA CYS A 238 35.58 0.67 -7.31
C CYS A 238 36.16 1.00 -8.70
N VAL A 239 35.31 1.14 -9.72
CA VAL A 239 35.76 1.66 -11.01
C VAL A 239 35.65 3.17 -10.92
N GLY A 240 36.80 3.82 -10.73
CA GLY A 240 36.91 5.27 -10.69
C GLY A 240 36.49 5.90 -12.03
N TRP A 241 35.20 6.17 -12.19
CA TRP A 241 34.64 6.91 -13.33
C TRP A 241 34.11 8.29 -12.96
N LEU A 242 34.24 8.70 -11.70
CA LEU A 242 34.02 10.08 -11.28
C LEU A 242 35.39 10.73 -11.01
N ARG A 243 36.01 11.22 -12.08
CA ARG A 243 37.04 12.26 -12.04
C ARG A 243 36.52 13.48 -12.79
#